data_AF-A0A529LBI6-F1
#
_entry.id   AF-A0A529LBI6-F1
#
_cell.length_a   1.000
_cell.length_b   1.000
_cell.length_c   1.000
_cell.angle_alpha   90.00
_cell.angle_beta   90.00
_cell.angle_gamma   90.00
#
_symmetry.space_group_name_H-M   'P 1'
#
loop_
_entity.id
_entity.type
_entity.pdbx_description
1 polymer ?
#
loop_
_entity_poly.entity_id
_entity_poly.type
_entity_poly.pdbx_seq_one_letter_code
_entity_poly.pdbx_strand_id
1 'polypeptide(L)'
;ILPYLAGPLMVALVLRTIEAFKVFDIIWVMTRGGPANSTRSLSILVYQEAFSFQRAGSGASLALIVTLLVTTLAVAYAALVRNTAGSAA
;
A
#
# COMPACT_ATOMS: atom_id res chain seq x y z
N ILE A 1 15.27 12.39 25.20
CA ILE A 1 15.69 11.98 23.84
C ILE A 1 14.50 11.46 23.02
N LEU A 2 13.66 10.57 23.58
CA LEU A 2 12.40 10.11 22.95
C LEU A 2 11.49 11.20 22.32
N PRO A 3 11.20 12.36 22.96
CA PRO A 3 10.27 13.35 22.40
C PRO A 3 10.80 14.08 21.15
N TYR A 4 12.12 14.18 20.97
CA TYR A 4 12.71 14.80 19.77
C TYR A 4 12.60 13.89 18.52
N LEU A 5 12.44 12.58 18.73
CA LEU A 5 12.25 11.62 17.65
C LEU A 5 10.77 11.42 17.28
N ALA A 6 9.83 11.92 18.08
CA ALA A 6 8.39 11.67 17.89
C ALA A 6 7.86 12.20 16.55
N GLY A 7 8.28 13.39 16.11
CA GLY A 7 7.90 13.96 14.82
C GLY A 7 8.36 13.11 13.63
N PRO A 8 9.68 12.84 13.49
CA PRO A 8 10.20 11.94 12.46
C PRO A 8 9.63 10.52 12.51
N LEU A 9 9.40 9.96 13.71
CA LEU A 9 8.79 8.63 13.88
C LEU A 9 7.35 8.59 13.36
N MET A 10 6.55 9.64 13.59
CA MET A 10 5.18 9.71 13.05
C MET A 10 5.17 9.68 11.53
N VAL A 11 6.05 10.45 10.88
CA VAL A 11 6.20 10.45 9.43
C VAL A 11 6.66 9.07 8.92
N ALA A 12 7.66 8.47 9.58
CA ALA A 12 8.18 7.16 9.20
C ALA A 12 7.13 6.05 9.35
N LEU A 13 6.35 6.06 10.44
CA LEU A 13 5.32 5.04 10.70
C LEU A 13 4.24 5.07 9.62
N VAL A 14 3.78 6.25 9.24
CA VAL A 14 2.72 6.35 8.23
C VAL A 14 3.26 6.05 6.83
N LEU A 15 4.45 6.53 6.49
CA LEU A 15 5.08 6.18 5.21
C LEU A 15 5.28 4.67 5.09
N ARG A 16 5.75 4.02 6.17
CA ARG A 16 5.88 2.57 6.25
C ARG A 16 4.55 1.85 6.11
N THR A 17 3.47 2.42 6.64
CA THR A 17 2.11 1.88 6.49
C THR A 17 1.67 1.93 5.03
N ILE A 18 1.91 3.04 4.33
CA ILE A 18 1.62 3.17 2.88
C ILE A 18 2.43 2.16 2.07
N GLU A 19 3.72 1.98 2.37
CA GLU A 19 4.56 0.98 1.71
C GLU A 19 4.06 -0.44 1.95
N ALA A 20 3.62 -0.75 3.17
CA ALA A 20 3.09 -2.07 3.51
C ALA A 20 1.82 -2.41 2.71
N PHE A 21 0.96 -1.43 2.42
CA PHE A 21 -0.22 -1.65 1.56
C PHE A 21 0.13 -1.92 0.09
N LYS A 22 1.28 -1.45 -0.39
CA LYS A 22 1.74 -1.64 -1.78
C LYS A 22 2.65 -2.86 -1.96
N VAL A 23 3.02 -3.53 -0.88
CA VAL A 23 3.98 -4.64 -0.90
C VAL A 23 3.39 -5.82 -1.67
N PHE A 24 4.06 -6.19 -2.75
CA PHE A 24 3.68 -7.28 -3.66
C PHE A 24 4.78 -8.33 -3.73
N ASP A 25 6.00 -7.83 -3.92
CA ASP A 25 7.25 -8.56 -4.03
C ASP A 25 7.48 -9.55 -2.88
N ILE A 26 7.46 -9.10 -1.62
CA ILE A 26 7.79 -9.95 -0.47
C ILE A 26 6.73 -11.04 -0.25
N ILE A 27 5.44 -10.74 -0.46
CA ILE A 27 4.36 -11.71 -0.30
C ILE A 27 4.44 -12.76 -1.41
N TRP A 28 4.72 -12.32 -2.65
CA TRP A 28 4.87 -13.21 -3.80
C TRP A 28 6.08 -14.14 -3.67
N VAL A 29 7.25 -13.62 -3.27
CA VAL A 29 8.48 -14.43 -3.12
C VAL A 29 8.34 -15.47 -2.01
N MET A 30 7.77 -15.11 -0.86
CA MET A 30 7.71 -16.01 0.29
C MET A 30 6.63 -17.08 0.18
N THR A 31 5.45 -16.74 -0.35
CA THR A 31 4.28 -17.65 -0.27
C THR A 31 3.49 -17.78 -1.56
N ARG A 32 3.70 -16.90 -2.54
CA ARG A 32 2.88 -16.79 -3.76
C ARG A 32 1.37 -16.73 -3.47
N GLY A 33 0.98 -16.26 -2.28
CA GLY A 33 -0.42 -16.21 -1.84
C GLY A 33 -0.94 -17.47 -1.11
N GLY A 34 -0.08 -18.39 -0.66
CA GLY A 34 -0.46 -19.62 0.05
C GLY A 34 -0.39 -19.54 1.60
N PRO A 35 -0.88 -20.58 2.33
CA PRO A 35 -1.61 -21.77 1.86
C PRO A 35 -3.11 -21.49 1.63
N ALA A 36 -3.72 -22.16 0.65
CA ALA A 36 -5.15 -22.03 0.32
C ALA A 36 -5.65 -20.58 0.13
N ASN A 37 -4.84 -19.72 -0.50
CA ASN A 37 -5.16 -18.31 -0.76
C ASN A 37 -5.17 -17.39 0.47
N SER A 38 -4.75 -17.87 1.64
CA SER A 38 -4.84 -17.12 2.90
C SER A 38 -3.98 -15.85 2.95
N THR A 39 -2.98 -15.71 2.08
CA THR A 39 -2.10 -14.54 2.01
C THR A 39 -2.24 -13.76 0.71
N ARG A 40 -3.32 -13.97 -0.05
CA ARG A 40 -3.56 -13.20 -1.28
C ARG A 40 -3.84 -11.73 -0.96
N SER A 41 -2.90 -10.86 -1.29
CA SER A 41 -3.12 -9.41 -1.30
C SER A 41 -3.77 -8.97 -2.62
N LEU A 42 -4.33 -7.76 -2.63
CA LEU A 42 -4.88 -7.12 -3.84
C LEU A 42 -3.86 -7.12 -5.00
N SER A 43 -2.58 -6.88 -4.70
CA SER A 43 -1.51 -6.90 -5.69
C SER A 43 -1.27 -8.28 -6.31
N ILE A 44 -1.44 -9.36 -5.53
CA ILE A 44 -1.33 -10.74 -6.03
C ILE A 44 -2.47 -11.07 -6.98
N LEU A 45 -3.69 -10.61 -6.70
CA LEU A 45 -4.85 -10.82 -7.57
C LEU A 45 -4.68 -10.12 -8.93
N VAL A 46 -4.18 -8.89 -8.93
CA VAL A 46 -3.84 -8.15 -10.16
C VAL A 46 -2.83 -8.94 -11.00
N TYR A 47 -1.77 -9.46 -10.35
CA TYR A 47 -0.75 -10.23 -11.04
C TYR A 47 -1.30 -11.54 -11.62
N GLN A 48 -2.13 -12.26 -10.87
CA GLN A 48 -2.75 -13.51 -11.34
C GLN A 48 -3.65 -13.26 -12.55
N GLU A 49 -4.52 -12.25 -12.51
CA GLU A 49 -5.40 -11.92 -13.63
C GLU A 49 -4.63 -11.45 -14.87
N ALA A 50 -3.65 -10.56 -14.71
CA ALA A 50 -2.90 -10.00 -15.82
C ALA A 50 -1.92 -11.01 -16.45
N PHE A 51 -1.19 -11.76 -15.64
CA PHE A 51 -0.04 -12.56 -16.10
C PHE A 51 -0.24 -14.07 -15.99
N SER A 52 -0.99 -14.58 -15.00
CA SER A 52 -1.24 -16.03 -14.89
C SER A 52 -2.41 -16.49 -15.76
N PHE A 53 -3.52 -15.73 -15.75
CA PHE A 53 -4.70 -16.02 -16.57
C PHE A 53 -4.68 -15.33 -17.94
N GLN A 54 -3.69 -14.47 -18.20
CA GLN A 54 -3.57 -13.64 -19.41
C GLN A 54 -4.82 -12.79 -19.72
N ARG A 55 -5.62 -12.46 -18.71
CA ARG A 55 -6.79 -11.61 -18.85
C ARG A 55 -6.39 -10.16 -18.59
N ALA A 56 -5.73 -9.56 -19.58
CA ALA A 56 -5.23 -8.19 -19.47
C ALA A 56 -6.32 -7.17 -19.10
N GLY A 57 -7.56 -7.36 -19.59
CA GLY A 57 -8.69 -6.48 -19.26
C GLY A 57 -9.10 -6.52 -17.79
N SER A 58 -9.26 -7.71 -17.19
CA SER A 58 -9.58 -7.83 -15.75
C SER A 58 -8.39 -7.48 -14.87
N GLY A 59 -7.18 -7.82 -15.28
CA GLY A 59 -5.95 -7.41 -14.60
C GLY A 59 -5.82 -5.89 -14.55
N ALA A 60 -6.11 -5.20 -15.66
CA ALA A 60 -6.05 -3.73 -15.73
C ALA A 60 -7.13 -3.05 -14.87
N SER A 61 -8.38 -3.55 -14.87
CA SER A 61 -9.43 -2.97 -14.04
C SER A 61 -9.14 -3.11 -12.55
N LEU A 62 -8.64 -4.27 -12.12
CA LEU A 62 -8.18 -4.47 -10.74
C LEU A 62 -7.00 -3.56 -10.40
N ALA A 63 -6.02 -3.40 -11.30
CA ALA A 63 -4.89 -2.51 -11.09
C ALA A 63 -5.34 -1.05 -10.89
N LEU A 64 -6.33 -0.59 -11.66
CA LEU A 64 -6.89 0.76 -11.52
C LEU A 64 -7.61 0.95 -10.18
N ILE A 65 -8.40 -0.03 -9.73
CA ILE A 65 -9.06 0.00 -8.41
C ILE A 65 -8.02 0.10 -7.29
N VAL A 66 -6.97 -0.71 -7.34
CA VAL A 66 -5.87 -0.67 -6.37
C VAL A 66 -5.15 0.68 -6.40
N THR A 67 -4.89 1.20 -7.60
CA THR A 67 -4.26 2.52 -7.79
C THR A 67 -5.10 3.63 -7.17
N LEU A 68 -6.41 3.62 -7.38
CA LEU A 68 -7.32 4.60 -6.80
C LEU A 68 -7.33 4.52 -5.27
N LEU A 69 -7.43 3.32 -4.71
CA LEU A 69 -7.41 3.11 -3.25
C LEU A 69 -6.11 3.63 -2.62
N VAL A 70 -4.96 3.27 -3.18
CA VAL A 70 -3.64 3.71 -2.70
C VAL A 70 -3.48 5.22 -2.84
N THR A 71 -3.96 5.80 -3.95
CA THR A 71 -3.92 7.25 -4.18
C THR A 71 -4.79 7.99 -3.16
N THR A 72 -6.00 7.51 -2.88
CA THR A 72 -6.87 8.09 -1.85
C THR A 72 -6.22 8.06 -0.47
N LEU A 73 -5.60 6.94 -0.08
CA LEU A 73 -4.85 6.84 1.17
C LEU A 73 -3.65 7.81 1.21
N ALA A 74 -2.90 7.93 0.12
CA ALA A 74 -1.76 8.83 0.03
C ALA A 74 -2.19 10.31 0.14
N VAL A 75 -3.28 10.70 -0.53
CA VAL A 75 -3.83 12.06 -0.45
C VAL A 75 -4.38 12.35 0.94
N ALA A 76 -5.12 11.41 1.54
CA ALA A 76 -5.62 11.56 2.92
C ALA A 76 -4.47 11.74 3.92
N TYR A 77 -3.37 10.99 3.74
CA TYR A 77 -2.16 11.17 4.53
C TYR A 77 -1.53 12.54 4.32
N ALA A 78 -1.32 12.96 3.07
CA ALA A 78 -0.74 14.27 2.76
C ALA A 78 -1.59 15.40 3.37
N ALA A 79 -2.92 15.26 3.38
CA ALA A 79 -3.82 16.20 4.04
C ALA A 79 -3.65 16.21 5.57
N LEU A 80 -3.56 15.03 6.21
CA LEU A 80 -3.38 14.91 7.67
C LEU A 80 -2.03 15.49 8.15
N VAL A 81 -0.96 15.25 7.39
CA VAL A 81 0.38 15.81 7.68
C VAL A 81 0.39 17.32 7.53
N ARG A 82 -0.29 17.86 6.51
CA ARG A 82 -0.44 19.31 6.35
C ARG A 82 -1.15 19.95 7.55
N ASN A 83 -2.16 19.30 8.10
CA ASN A 83 -2.89 19.80 9.27
C ASN A 83 -2.06 19.77 10.57
N THR A 84 -1.17 18.79 10.73
CA THR A 84 -0.26 18.73 11.88
C THR A 84 0.92 19.69 11.74
N ALA A 85 1.44 19.92 10.53
CA ALA A 85 2.44 20.94 10.25
C ALA A 85 1.89 22.38 10.41
N GLY A 86 0.61 22.61 10.08
CA GLY A 86 -0.06 23.90 10.28
C GLY A 86 -0.42 24.24 11.73
N SER A 87 -0.38 23.27 12.66
CA SER A 87 -0.54 23.51 14.10
C SER A 87 0.77 23.84 14.83
N ALA A 88 1.91 23.79 14.13
CA ALA A 88 3.24 24.11 14.67
C ALA A 88 3.75 25.51 14.25
N ALA A 89 2.91 26.31 13.59
CA ALA A 89 3.13 27.73 13.27
C ALA A 89 2.12 28.59 14.02
#